data_AF-A0A8C6X376-F1
#
_entry.id   AF-A0A8C6X376-F1
#
_cell.length_a   1.000
_cell.length_b   1.000
_cell.length_c   1.000
_cell.angle_alpha   90.00
_cell.angle_beta   90.00
_cell.angle_gamma   90.00
#
_symmetry.space_group_name_H-M   'P 1'
#
loop_
_entity.id
_entity.type
_entity.pdbx_description
1 polymer ?
#
loop_
_entity_poly.entity_id
_entity_poly.type
_entity_poly.pdbx_seq_one_letter_code
_entity_poly.pdbx_strand_id
1 'polypeptide(L)'
;MDAFGEKAARGLLRLPGAEMRAASCAGPAEAACWPPGLGHVSGSVLGDEESERDSVHTGESHEGAEDLRVELAQLSTEQLLALVEENSHTNSMLKIETEMFEKFFNRLEPKDAGAEKPSSLLDMGQAPYPRGRRRSKSRITVDRVICLTVEQKCDLVQRDLDETKEDLQLMKENAERTLQNYLAILEEADIRLVEIKRAMIEFDKDIVKTITKKKGSIIASDKVLRYMEDRIRSRDVMKEKIHLKNDSLKVQKQKMQMQLKQKEELGEALHEVDFQQLKIENAQFLEKIDERNQDLLQLKLTVGNTLQILNFYKRKLHYAMAMATYLVKDIAQRKESLEKIAREAIFVEEERLKAEILNKKLRRQLAEYKVPPVLNYVHEKVALHDLENSLRIWERKVEIAEMALKSYRNVWHKAKMASHQLQALLPEQQRHKATEAL
;
A
#
# COMPACT_ATOMS: atom_id res chain seq x y z
N MET A 1 33.70 -18.42 -23.36
CA MET A 1 33.85 -19.76 -22.76
C MET A 1 32.44 -20.30 -22.61
N ASP A 2 31.82 -20.59 -23.75
CA ASP A 2 30.44 -21.03 -23.86
C ASP A 2 30.47 -22.48 -24.35
N ALA A 3 30.15 -23.41 -23.46
CA ALA A 3 29.89 -24.81 -23.79
C ALA A 3 29.19 -25.49 -22.61
N PHE A 4 28.35 -26.48 -22.93
CA PHE A 4 27.47 -27.30 -22.07
C PHE A 4 26.09 -26.67 -21.81
N GLY A 5 25.08 -26.84 -22.67
CA GLY A 5 24.81 -27.93 -23.62
C GLY A 5 23.68 -28.81 -23.08
N GLU A 6 22.45 -28.45 -23.47
CA GLU A 6 21.20 -29.20 -23.31
C GLU A 6 21.36 -30.67 -23.73
N LYS A 7 20.89 -31.61 -22.89
CA LYS A 7 20.40 -32.94 -23.29
C LYS A 7 19.89 -33.73 -22.07
N ALA A 8 18.58 -33.71 -21.83
CA ALA A 8 17.88 -34.78 -21.10
C ALA A 8 16.35 -34.68 -21.26
N ALA A 9 15.84 -34.93 -22.47
CA ALA A 9 14.40 -35.13 -22.68
C ALA A 9 14.16 -36.07 -23.87
N ARG A 10 14.42 -37.37 -23.69
CA ARG A 10 13.87 -38.44 -24.54
C ARG A 10 13.67 -39.71 -23.73
N GLY A 11 12.41 -40.04 -23.47
CA GLY A 11 12.02 -41.26 -22.76
C GLY A 11 10.51 -41.41 -22.55
N LEU A 12 9.68 -40.93 -23.49
CA LEU A 12 8.24 -41.23 -23.49
C LEU A 12 8.03 -42.56 -24.21
N LEU A 13 7.92 -43.63 -23.42
CA LEU A 13 7.47 -44.93 -23.88
C LEU A 13 5.98 -44.86 -24.22
N ARG A 14 5.74 -45.08 -25.51
CA ARG A 14 4.46 -45.19 -26.21
C ARG A 14 3.67 -46.38 -25.65
N LEU A 15 2.54 -46.15 -24.99
CA LEU A 15 1.54 -47.18 -24.73
C LEU A 15 0.72 -47.41 -26.01
N PRO A 16 0.52 -48.65 -26.49
CA PRO A 16 -0.34 -48.91 -27.64
C PRO A 16 -1.81 -48.77 -27.24
N GLY A 17 -2.56 -48.07 -28.09
CA GLY A 17 -3.99 -47.81 -27.92
C GLY A 17 -4.82 -49.09 -27.92
N ALA A 18 -5.71 -49.18 -26.95
CA ALA A 18 -6.89 -50.04 -27.03
C ALA A 18 -8.03 -49.18 -27.59
N GLU A 19 -8.46 -49.53 -28.80
CA GLU A 19 -9.67 -49.03 -29.44
C GLU A 19 -10.88 -49.38 -28.57
N MET A 20 -11.47 -48.38 -27.91
CA MET A 20 -12.84 -48.48 -27.41
C MET A 20 -13.76 -48.38 -28.62
N ARG A 21 -14.33 -49.51 -29.03
CA ARG A 21 -15.51 -49.54 -29.90
C ARG A 21 -16.65 -48.83 -29.19
N ALA A 22 -17.06 -47.70 -29.74
CA ALA A 22 -18.32 -47.05 -29.41
C ALA A 22 -19.47 -47.98 -29.82
N ALA A 23 -20.13 -48.60 -28.83
CA ALA A 23 -21.48 -49.12 -28.99
C ALA A 23 -22.44 -48.03 -28.51
N SER A 24 -23.12 -47.43 -29.47
CA SER A 24 -24.27 -46.56 -29.26
C SER A 24 -25.42 -47.38 -28.66
N CYS A 25 -25.80 -47.07 -27.44
CA CYS A 25 -27.12 -47.37 -26.90
C CYS A 25 -27.67 -46.08 -26.29
N ALA A 26 -28.53 -45.41 -27.04
CA ALA A 26 -29.43 -44.39 -26.52
C ALA A 26 -30.49 -45.08 -25.65
N GLY A 27 -30.69 -44.59 -24.42
CA GLY A 27 -31.72 -45.01 -23.48
C GLY A 27 -31.74 -44.09 -22.26
N PRO A 28 -32.90 -43.83 -21.63
CA PRO A 28 -33.25 -42.51 -21.09
C PRO A 28 -32.86 -42.31 -19.62
N ALA A 29 -32.97 -41.04 -19.19
CA ALA A 29 -32.73 -40.53 -17.85
C ALA A 29 -33.34 -41.41 -16.73
N GLU A 30 -32.49 -41.85 -15.80
CA GLU A 30 -32.92 -42.45 -14.54
C GLU A 30 -33.33 -41.35 -13.56
N ALA A 31 -34.64 -41.27 -13.34
CA ALA A 31 -35.26 -40.59 -12.22
C ALA A 31 -35.00 -41.38 -10.92
N ALA A 32 -34.70 -40.67 -9.84
CA ALA A 32 -34.59 -41.22 -8.50
C ALA A 32 -35.95 -41.82 -8.07
N CYS A 33 -36.00 -43.15 -7.93
CA CYS A 33 -37.13 -43.85 -7.33
C CYS A 33 -37.04 -43.77 -5.80
N TRP A 34 -37.92 -42.96 -5.20
CA TRP A 34 -38.41 -43.17 -3.84
C TRP A 34 -39.55 -44.19 -3.88
N PRO A 35 -39.73 -45.06 -2.87
CA PRO A 35 -40.82 -46.03 -2.87
C PRO A 35 -42.17 -45.35 -2.56
N PRO A 36 -43.25 -45.67 -3.28
CA PRO A 36 -44.59 -45.18 -2.96
C PRO A 36 -45.25 -46.03 -1.86
N GLY A 37 -45.72 -45.36 -0.82
CA GLY A 37 -46.55 -45.96 0.23
C GLY A 37 -47.93 -46.35 -0.31
N LEU A 38 -48.25 -47.64 -0.27
CA LEU A 38 -49.59 -48.18 -0.47
C LEU A 38 -50.29 -48.29 0.88
N GLY A 39 -51.18 -47.34 1.18
CA GLY A 39 -52.14 -47.43 2.27
C GLY A 39 -53.45 -48.01 1.74
N HIS A 40 -53.69 -49.31 1.95
CA HIS A 40 -54.99 -49.93 1.77
C HIS A 40 -55.65 -50.09 3.15
N VAL A 41 -56.81 -49.45 3.31
CA VAL A 41 -57.67 -49.58 4.49
C VAL A 41 -58.42 -50.91 4.41
N SER A 42 -58.28 -51.74 5.42
CA SER A 42 -59.26 -52.79 5.78
C SER A 42 -59.20 -53.04 7.28
N GLY A 43 -60.33 -52.83 7.93
CA GLY A 43 -60.51 -53.04 9.36
C GLY A 43 -61.02 -54.45 9.69
N SER A 44 -60.66 -54.92 10.88
CA SER A 44 -61.48 -55.73 11.81
C SER A 44 -60.62 -55.95 13.07
N VAL A 45 -60.90 -55.26 14.19
CA VAL A 45 -61.74 -55.67 15.34
C VAL A 45 -61.06 -56.72 16.27
N LEU A 46 -61.20 -56.46 17.58
CA LEU A 46 -60.81 -57.22 18.80
C LEU A 46 -59.51 -56.72 19.46
N GLY A 47 -59.49 -56.24 20.70
CA GLY A 47 -60.56 -56.09 21.69
C GLY A 47 -60.10 -55.15 22.81
N ASP A 48 -61.09 -54.56 23.46
CA ASP A 48 -60.96 -53.68 24.61
C ASP A 48 -60.41 -54.45 25.82
N GLU A 49 -59.35 -53.95 26.44
CA GLU A 49 -59.17 -54.03 27.89
C GLU A 49 -58.77 -52.65 28.42
N GLU A 50 -59.66 -52.12 29.24
CA GLU A 50 -59.53 -50.85 29.96
C GLU A 50 -58.28 -50.87 30.85
N SER A 51 -57.46 -49.82 30.77
CA SER A 51 -56.58 -49.46 31.88
C SER A 51 -56.59 -47.95 32.04
N GLU A 52 -57.08 -47.57 33.22
CA GLU A 52 -57.31 -46.24 33.77
C GLU A 52 -56.15 -45.29 33.45
N ARG A 53 -56.42 -44.25 32.66
CA ARG A 53 -55.61 -43.04 32.69
C ARG A 53 -56.25 -42.07 33.65
N ASP A 54 -55.58 -41.87 34.77
CA ASP A 54 -55.86 -40.79 35.70
C ASP A 54 -55.95 -39.46 34.93
N SER A 55 -57.16 -38.92 34.93
CA SER A 55 -57.50 -37.58 34.49
C SER A 55 -56.81 -36.57 35.41
N VAL A 56 -55.60 -36.14 35.05
CA VAL A 56 -55.03 -34.91 35.57
C VAL A 56 -55.70 -33.75 34.83
N HIS A 57 -56.46 -32.97 35.59
CA HIS A 57 -57.10 -31.71 35.24
C HIS A 57 -56.29 -30.87 34.24
N THR A 58 -56.77 -30.74 33.01
CA THR A 58 -56.40 -29.62 32.12
C THR A 58 -57.65 -28.81 31.78
N GLY A 59 -58.18 -28.12 32.78
CA GLY A 59 -59.26 -27.14 32.62
C GLY A 59 -58.90 -25.97 31.70
N GLU A 60 -57.66 -25.86 31.24
CA GLU A 60 -57.17 -24.84 30.31
C GLU A 60 -57.20 -25.30 28.82
N SER A 61 -57.46 -26.57 28.51
CA SER A 61 -57.37 -27.09 27.13
C SER A 61 -58.64 -26.93 26.28
N HIS A 62 -59.79 -26.73 26.91
CA HIS A 62 -61.09 -26.75 26.20
C HIS A 62 -61.45 -25.40 25.55
N GLU A 63 -60.96 -24.28 26.09
CA GLU A 63 -61.15 -22.95 25.49
C GLU A 63 -60.23 -22.75 24.27
N GLY A 64 -58.96 -23.16 24.35
CA GLY A 64 -58.02 -23.05 23.23
C GLY A 64 -58.36 -23.93 22.02
N ALA A 65 -59.09 -25.03 22.21
CA ALA A 65 -59.49 -25.93 21.11
C ALA A 65 -60.65 -25.38 20.27
N GLU A 66 -61.56 -24.59 20.87
CA GLU A 66 -62.63 -23.90 20.15
C GLU A 66 -62.09 -22.67 19.41
N ASP A 67 -61.17 -21.92 20.01
CA ASP A 67 -60.53 -20.75 19.37
C ASP A 67 -59.70 -21.14 18.13
N LEU A 68 -58.91 -22.22 18.20
CA LEU A 68 -58.16 -22.74 17.06
C LEU A 68 -59.07 -23.20 15.91
N ARG A 69 -60.25 -23.74 16.21
CA ARG A 69 -61.23 -24.13 15.18
C ARG A 69 -61.81 -22.92 14.46
N VAL A 70 -62.05 -21.83 15.18
CA VAL A 70 -62.54 -20.56 14.62
C VAL A 70 -61.47 -19.90 13.75
N GLU A 71 -60.20 -19.94 14.15
CA GLU A 71 -59.08 -19.42 13.36
C GLU A 71 -58.81 -20.26 12.10
N LEU A 72 -58.83 -21.60 12.21
CA LEU A 72 -58.65 -22.51 11.07
C LEU A 72 -59.79 -22.39 10.04
N ALA A 73 -61.01 -22.08 10.49
CA ALA A 73 -62.17 -21.86 9.62
C ALA A 73 -62.11 -20.54 8.82
N GLN A 74 -61.25 -19.60 9.21
CA GLN A 74 -61.05 -18.31 8.52
C GLN A 74 -59.94 -18.35 7.47
N LEU A 75 -59.14 -19.42 7.43
CA LEU A 75 -58.03 -19.60 6.49
C LEU A 75 -58.51 -20.14 5.14
N SER A 76 -57.88 -19.68 4.07
CA SER A 76 -58.07 -20.24 2.72
C SER A 76 -57.49 -21.65 2.61
N THR A 77 -57.94 -22.43 1.62
CA THR A 77 -57.44 -23.79 1.37
C THR A 77 -55.94 -23.84 1.10
N GLU A 78 -55.37 -22.83 0.43
CA GLU A 78 -53.91 -22.71 0.22
C GLU A 78 -53.15 -22.49 1.53
N GLN A 79 -53.69 -21.65 2.43
CA GLN A 79 -53.10 -21.41 3.75
C GLN A 79 -53.17 -22.65 4.65
N LEU A 80 -54.25 -23.44 4.55
CA LEU A 80 -54.37 -24.70 5.28
C LEU A 80 -53.36 -25.75 4.78
N LEU A 81 -53.13 -25.84 3.46
CA LEU A 81 -52.10 -26.74 2.91
C LEU A 81 -50.69 -26.36 3.36
N ALA A 82 -50.35 -25.08 3.32
CA ALA A 82 -49.06 -24.59 3.82
C ALA A 82 -48.86 -24.92 5.31
N LEU A 83 -49.90 -24.75 6.12
CA LEU A 83 -49.88 -25.10 7.55
C LEU A 83 -49.71 -26.62 7.78
N VAL A 84 -50.31 -27.46 6.94
CA VAL A 84 -50.14 -28.91 7.01
C VAL A 84 -48.72 -29.33 6.63
N GLU A 85 -48.14 -28.73 5.59
CA GLU A 85 -46.75 -28.98 5.20
C GLU A 85 -45.77 -28.55 6.29
N GLU A 86 -45.97 -27.36 6.86
CA GLU A 86 -45.17 -26.86 7.99
C GLU A 86 -45.27 -27.81 9.19
N ASN A 87 -46.48 -28.21 9.57
CA ASN A 87 -46.69 -29.17 10.66
C ASN A 87 -46.11 -30.56 10.36
N SER A 88 -46.14 -31.00 9.10
CA SER A 88 -45.48 -32.25 8.71
C SER A 88 -43.97 -32.14 8.87
N HIS A 89 -43.39 -31.01 8.49
CA HIS A 89 -41.96 -30.75 8.64
C HIS A 89 -41.54 -30.68 10.12
N THR A 90 -42.27 -29.94 10.95
CA THR A 90 -42.00 -29.87 12.39
C THR A 90 -42.15 -31.23 13.06
N ASN A 91 -43.19 -32.01 12.71
CA ASN A 91 -43.35 -33.38 13.19
C ASN A 91 -42.18 -34.28 12.75
N SER A 92 -41.66 -34.13 11.54
CA SER A 92 -40.49 -34.88 11.08
C SER A 92 -39.24 -34.52 11.89
N MET A 93 -39.03 -33.25 12.21
CA MET A 93 -37.92 -32.79 13.03
C MET A 93 -38.01 -33.33 14.46
N LEU A 94 -39.21 -33.30 15.06
CA LEU A 94 -39.46 -33.87 16.38
C LEU A 94 -39.26 -35.39 16.41
N LYS A 95 -39.61 -36.10 15.33
CA LYS A 95 -39.32 -37.53 15.19
C LYS A 95 -37.82 -37.81 15.19
N ILE A 96 -37.04 -37.05 14.44
CA ILE A 96 -35.57 -37.19 14.43
C ILE A 96 -34.99 -36.89 15.82
N GLU A 97 -35.48 -35.84 16.48
CA GLU A 97 -35.06 -35.48 17.84
C GLU A 97 -35.40 -36.60 18.85
N THR A 98 -36.61 -37.16 18.78
CA THR A 98 -37.04 -38.26 19.66
C THR A 98 -36.27 -39.55 19.39
N GLU A 99 -36.04 -39.93 18.13
CA GLU A 99 -35.21 -41.09 17.77
C GLU A 99 -33.78 -40.97 18.32
N MET A 100 -33.17 -39.78 18.20
CA MET A 100 -31.84 -39.49 18.74
C MET A 100 -31.81 -39.59 20.27
N PHE A 101 -32.83 -39.07 20.95
CA PHE A 101 -32.96 -39.21 22.41
C PHE A 101 -33.21 -40.65 22.85
N GLU A 102 -34.03 -41.41 22.11
CA GLU A 102 -34.27 -42.83 22.38
C GLU A 102 -33.00 -43.65 22.23
N LYS A 103 -32.22 -43.45 21.15
CA LYS A 103 -30.91 -44.09 20.97
C LYS A 103 -29.98 -43.80 22.14
N PHE A 104 -29.91 -42.55 22.58
CA PHE A 104 -29.09 -42.17 23.72
C PHE A 104 -29.56 -42.80 25.03
N PHE A 105 -30.87 -42.80 25.27
CA PHE A 105 -31.47 -43.41 26.45
C PHE A 105 -31.22 -44.92 26.49
N ASN A 106 -31.43 -45.61 25.38
CA ASN A 106 -31.19 -47.05 25.23
C ASN A 106 -29.72 -47.46 25.42
N ARG A 107 -28.77 -46.55 25.24
CA ARG A 107 -27.35 -46.78 25.54
C ARG A 107 -26.99 -46.49 27.00
N LEU A 108 -27.70 -45.56 27.66
CA LEU A 108 -27.52 -45.24 29.07
C LEU A 108 -28.19 -46.25 30.00
N GLU A 109 -29.25 -46.92 29.55
CA GLU A 109 -29.74 -48.10 30.24
C GLU A 109 -28.64 -49.16 30.26
N PRO A 110 -28.16 -49.60 31.44
CA PRO A 110 -27.32 -50.77 31.53
C PRO A 110 -28.14 -51.92 30.95
N LYS A 111 -27.74 -52.44 29.79
CA LYS A 111 -28.15 -53.79 29.40
C LYS A 111 -27.64 -54.70 30.50
N ASP A 112 -28.53 -55.06 31.42
CA ASP A 112 -28.27 -56.09 32.41
C ASP A 112 -27.73 -57.32 31.66
N ALA A 113 -26.59 -57.80 32.15
CA ALA A 113 -25.69 -58.73 31.50
C ALA A 113 -26.39 -59.93 30.85
N GLY A 114 -26.09 -60.18 29.57
CA GLY A 114 -26.56 -61.39 28.90
C GLY A 114 -26.29 -61.50 27.41
N ALA A 115 -25.11 -61.17 26.89
CA ALA A 115 -24.67 -61.69 25.59
C ALA A 115 -23.13 -61.70 25.46
N GLU A 116 -22.62 -62.81 24.97
CA GLU A 116 -21.22 -63.25 25.06
C GLU A 116 -20.23 -62.59 24.09
N LYS A 117 -18.98 -62.41 24.60
CA LYS A 117 -17.64 -62.48 23.94
C LYS A 117 -17.20 -61.36 22.98
N PRO A 118 -15.89 -61.27 22.62
CA PRO A 118 -14.65 -61.53 23.36
C PRO A 118 -13.63 -60.35 23.30
N SER A 119 -12.60 -60.45 24.13
CA SER A 119 -11.48 -59.52 24.36
C SER A 119 -10.57 -59.22 23.15
N SER A 120 -10.19 -57.94 22.94
CA SER A 120 -8.81 -57.45 22.64
C SER A 120 -8.79 -55.91 22.59
N LEU A 121 -8.19 -55.23 23.57
CA LEU A 121 -6.84 -54.63 23.54
C LEU A 121 -6.73 -53.35 22.68
N LEU A 122 -6.87 -52.16 23.29
CA LEU A 122 -5.75 -51.27 23.67
C LEU A 122 -6.25 -49.96 24.29
N ASP A 123 -5.42 -49.52 25.23
CA ASP A 123 -5.45 -48.34 26.11
C ASP A 123 -5.27 -47.02 25.35
N MET A 124 -5.85 -45.93 25.86
CA MET A 124 -5.21 -44.62 26.12
C MET A 124 -6.24 -43.50 26.41
N GLY A 125 -6.03 -42.77 27.50
CA GLY A 125 -6.46 -41.36 27.62
C GLY A 125 -7.47 -41.03 28.72
N GLN A 126 -6.95 -40.64 29.88
CA GLN A 126 -7.67 -40.17 31.07
C GLN A 126 -8.55 -38.93 30.83
N ALA A 127 -9.78 -38.95 31.37
CA ALA A 127 -10.44 -37.77 31.92
C ALA A 127 -11.19 -38.15 33.22
N PRO A 128 -11.08 -37.38 34.31
CA PRO A 128 -11.56 -37.79 35.62
C PRO A 128 -13.05 -37.46 35.80
N TYR A 129 -13.91 -38.46 35.73
CA TYR A 129 -15.28 -38.34 36.22
C TYR A 129 -15.31 -38.59 37.74
N PRO A 130 -15.98 -37.73 38.55
CA PRO A 130 -16.11 -37.98 39.96
C PRO A 130 -17.05 -39.17 40.19
N ARG A 131 -16.56 -40.21 40.88
CA ARG A 131 -17.40 -41.30 41.40
C ARG A 131 -18.39 -40.73 42.41
N GLY A 132 -19.59 -40.44 41.94
CA GLY A 132 -20.76 -40.11 42.75
C GLY A 132 -21.19 -41.31 43.58
N ARG A 133 -21.05 -41.18 44.90
CA ARG A 133 -21.49 -42.11 45.93
C ARG A 133 -23.02 -42.27 45.84
N ARG A 134 -23.50 -43.50 45.60
CA ARG A 134 -24.93 -43.86 45.66
C ARG A 134 -25.54 -43.36 46.98
N ARG A 135 -26.54 -42.49 46.89
CA ARG A 135 -27.46 -42.21 48.00
C ARG A 135 -28.89 -42.47 47.55
N SER A 136 -29.59 -43.14 48.45
CA SER A 136 -30.88 -43.78 48.30
C SER A 136 -32.02 -42.86 47.88
N LYS A 137 -32.88 -43.39 47.00
CA LYS A 137 -34.33 -43.15 46.84
C LYS A 137 -34.92 -42.04 47.72
N SER A 138 -35.27 -40.91 47.09
CA SER A 138 -36.34 -40.02 47.56
C SER A 138 -37.26 -39.72 46.38
N ARG A 139 -38.57 -39.89 46.64
CA ARG A 139 -39.71 -39.68 45.75
C ARG A 139 -39.48 -38.56 44.73
N ILE A 140 -39.52 -38.91 43.46
CA ILE A 140 -39.70 -37.97 42.36
C ILE A 140 -41.16 -37.53 42.43
N THR A 141 -41.40 -36.34 42.96
CA THR A 141 -42.65 -35.61 42.73
C THR A 141 -42.75 -35.32 41.24
N VAL A 142 -43.95 -35.56 40.68
CA VAL A 142 -44.26 -35.69 39.25
C VAL A 142 -44.08 -34.40 38.43
N ASP A 143 -43.49 -33.33 38.96
CA ASP A 143 -43.67 -31.98 38.38
C ASP A 143 -42.37 -31.18 38.13
N ARG A 144 -41.26 -31.87 37.91
CA ARG A 144 -40.09 -31.25 37.25
C ARG A 144 -39.64 -32.16 36.13
N VAL A 145 -40.22 -31.95 34.95
CA VAL A 145 -39.59 -32.37 33.70
C VAL A 145 -38.22 -31.71 33.67
N ILE A 146 -37.18 -32.46 34.04
CA ILE A 146 -35.80 -32.01 33.93
C ILE A 146 -35.53 -31.99 32.43
N CYS A 147 -35.81 -30.85 31.81
CA CYS A 147 -35.51 -30.61 30.42
C CYS A 147 -33.99 -30.51 30.29
N LEU A 148 -33.43 -31.18 29.28
CA LEU A 148 -32.05 -30.97 28.88
C LEU A 148 -31.87 -29.49 28.52
N THR A 149 -30.76 -28.89 28.96
CA THR A 149 -30.40 -27.55 28.50
C THR A 149 -30.16 -27.56 26.99
N VAL A 150 -30.29 -26.41 26.34
CA VAL A 150 -30.01 -26.29 24.90
C VAL A 150 -28.59 -26.75 24.58
N GLU A 151 -27.62 -26.44 25.45
CA GLU A 151 -26.24 -26.94 25.35
C GLU A 151 -26.16 -28.47 25.42
N GLN A 152 -26.83 -29.10 26.39
CA GLN A 152 -26.86 -30.55 26.52
C GLN A 152 -27.54 -31.24 25.32
N LYS A 153 -28.58 -30.62 24.74
CA LYS A 153 -29.21 -31.10 23.51
C LYS A 153 -28.25 -30.98 22.31
N CYS A 154 -27.56 -29.86 22.16
CA CYS A 154 -26.55 -29.67 21.11
C CYS A 154 -25.41 -30.69 21.23
N ASP A 155 -24.89 -30.93 22.44
CA ASP A 155 -23.85 -31.94 22.68
C ASP A 155 -24.33 -33.35 22.32
N LEU A 156 -25.61 -33.63 22.54
CA LEU A 156 -26.18 -34.93 22.22
C LEU A 156 -26.41 -35.11 20.72
N VAL A 157 -26.92 -34.08 20.04
CA VAL A 157 -27.04 -34.03 18.58
C VAL A 157 -25.68 -34.21 17.92
N GLN A 158 -24.65 -33.53 18.43
CA GLN A 158 -23.30 -33.63 17.90
C GLN A 158 -22.75 -35.06 18.02
N ARG A 159 -22.96 -35.72 19.18
CA ARG A 159 -22.54 -37.10 19.39
C ARG A 159 -23.28 -38.09 18.49
N ASP A 160 -24.60 -38.01 18.38
CA ASP A 160 -25.38 -38.89 17.48
C ASP A 160 -25.00 -38.65 16.01
N LEU A 161 -24.71 -37.41 15.63
CA LEU A 161 -24.23 -37.05 14.30
C LEU A 161 -22.84 -37.66 14.02
N ASP A 162 -21.92 -37.66 14.98
CA ASP A 162 -20.60 -38.25 14.79
C ASP A 162 -20.64 -39.79 14.76
N GLU A 163 -21.47 -40.42 15.59
CA GLU A 163 -21.69 -41.87 15.53
C GLU A 163 -22.38 -42.32 14.24
N THR A 164 -23.40 -41.58 13.77
CA THR A 164 -24.07 -41.90 12.49
C THR A 164 -23.12 -41.74 11.31
N LYS A 165 -22.16 -40.81 11.37
CA LYS A 165 -21.06 -40.75 10.39
C LYS A 165 -20.17 -41.98 10.45
N GLU A 166 -19.77 -42.42 11.65
CA GLU A 166 -18.97 -43.63 11.85
C GLU A 166 -19.69 -44.87 11.31
N ASP A 167 -20.97 -45.06 11.66
CA ASP A 167 -21.81 -46.15 11.18
C ASP A 167 -21.93 -46.15 9.65
N LEU A 168 -22.14 -44.97 9.06
CA LEU A 168 -22.20 -44.80 7.61
C LEU A 168 -20.87 -45.14 6.94
N GLN A 169 -19.74 -44.78 7.56
CA GLN A 169 -18.41 -45.10 7.07
C GLN A 169 -18.11 -46.60 7.16
N LEU A 170 -18.46 -47.25 8.27
CA LEU A 170 -18.36 -48.70 8.42
C LEU A 170 -19.23 -49.45 7.41
N MET A 171 -20.46 -48.99 7.18
CA MET A 171 -21.35 -49.55 6.15
C MET A 171 -20.77 -49.41 4.75
N LYS A 172 -20.17 -48.26 4.42
CA LYS A 172 -19.46 -48.06 3.14
C LYS A 172 -18.29 -49.02 2.98
N GLU A 173 -17.41 -49.12 3.97
CA GLU A 173 -16.27 -50.04 3.93
C GLU A 173 -16.72 -51.51 3.82
N ASN A 174 -17.80 -51.88 4.51
CA ASN A 174 -18.40 -53.22 4.40
C ASN A 174 -18.93 -53.49 2.99
N ALA A 175 -19.66 -52.53 2.41
CA ALA A 175 -20.19 -52.63 1.05
C ALA A 175 -19.08 -52.71 0.00
N GLU A 176 -18.03 -51.90 0.13
CA GLU A 176 -16.86 -51.91 -0.76
C GLU A 176 -16.10 -53.23 -0.69
N ARG A 177 -15.85 -53.76 0.52
CA ARG A 177 -15.24 -55.08 0.70
C ARG A 177 -16.08 -56.18 0.05
N THR A 178 -17.39 -56.10 0.20
CA THR A 178 -18.33 -57.07 -0.39
C THR A 178 -18.33 -56.98 -1.91
N LEU A 179 -18.34 -55.77 -2.47
CA LEU A 179 -18.25 -55.53 -3.91
C LEU A 179 -16.95 -56.07 -4.49
N GLN A 180 -15.81 -55.79 -3.85
CA GLN A 180 -14.50 -56.31 -4.27
C GLN A 180 -14.46 -57.84 -4.27
N ASN A 181 -15.08 -58.48 -3.27
CA ASN A 181 -15.20 -59.94 -3.23
C ASN A 181 -16.04 -60.47 -4.40
N TYR A 182 -17.19 -59.85 -4.70
CA TYR A 182 -18.02 -60.27 -5.83
C TYR A 182 -17.31 -60.08 -7.18
N LEU A 183 -16.57 -58.98 -7.35
CA LEU A 183 -15.75 -58.75 -8.54
C LEU A 183 -14.67 -59.83 -8.69
N ALA A 184 -13.96 -60.17 -7.61
CA ALA A 184 -12.96 -61.24 -7.64
C ALA A 184 -13.57 -62.61 -7.99
N ILE A 185 -14.76 -62.93 -7.47
CA ILE A 185 -15.49 -64.16 -7.80
C ILE A 185 -15.89 -64.18 -9.28
N LEU A 186 -16.36 -63.07 -9.83
CA LEU A 186 -16.72 -62.96 -11.24
C LEU A 186 -15.49 -63.15 -12.15
N GLU A 187 -14.38 -62.48 -11.84
CA GLU A 187 -13.13 -62.63 -12.59
C GLU A 187 -12.61 -64.07 -12.55
N GLU A 188 -12.65 -64.73 -11.39
CA GLU A 188 -12.28 -66.14 -11.24
C GLU A 188 -13.20 -67.06 -12.07
N ALA A 189 -14.51 -66.79 -12.08
CA ALA A 189 -15.47 -67.55 -12.86
C ALA A 189 -15.23 -67.40 -14.37
N ASP A 190 -14.93 -66.19 -14.85
CA ASP A 190 -14.60 -65.92 -16.25
C ASP A 190 -13.32 -66.65 -16.68
N ILE A 191 -12.27 -66.61 -15.85
CA ILE A 191 -11.03 -67.35 -16.10
C ILE A 191 -11.33 -68.86 -16.18
N ARG A 192 -12.07 -69.41 -15.20
CA ARG A 192 -12.44 -70.83 -15.20
C ARG A 192 -13.26 -71.22 -16.42
N LEU A 193 -14.21 -70.38 -16.84
CA LEU A 193 -15.04 -70.65 -18.00
C LEU A 193 -14.20 -70.75 -19.28
N VAL A 194 -13.22 -69.86 -19.46
CA VAL A 194 -12.28 -69.90 -20.58
C VAL A 194 -11.41 -71.17 -20.52
N GLU A 195 -10.89 -71.51 -19.33
CA GLU A 195 -10.07 -72.71 -19.12
C GLU A 195 -10.84 -74.01 -19.39
N ILE A 196 -12.09 -74.12 -18.93
CA ILE A 196 -12.95 -75.28 -19.16
C ILE A 196 -13.26 -75.43 -20.65
N LYS A 197 -13.63 -74.34 -21.33
CA LYS A 197 -13.88 -74.37 -22.79
C LYS A 197 -12.64 -74.83 -23.56
N ARG A 198 -11.46 -74.31 -23.19
CA ARG A 198 -10.18 -74.75 -23.77
C ARG A 198 -9.92 -76.23 -23.50
N ALA A 199 -10.07 -76.66 -22.24
CA ALA A 199 -9.88 -78.05 -21.85
C ALA A 199 -10.82 -79.02 -22.58
N MET A 200 -12.06 -78.61 -22.82
CA MET A 200 -13.03 -79.39 -23.58
C MET A 200 -12.60 -79.57 -25.04
N ILE A 201 -12.15 -78.49 -25.69
CA ILE A 201 -11.65 -78.54 -27.09
C ILE A 201 -10.39 -79.38 -27.20
N GLU A 202 -9.45 -79.21 -26.27
CA GLU A 202 -8.20 -79.99 -26.22
C GLU A 202 -8.49 -81.48 -25.99
N PHE A 203 -9.41 -81.82 -25.07
CA PHE A 203 -9.80 -83.19 -24.82
C PHE A 203 -10.47 -83.84 -26.03
N ASP A 204 -11.39 -83.16 -26.69
CA ASP A 204 -12.02 -83.66 -27.92
C ASP A 204 -10.98 -83.91 -29.04
N LYS A 205 -10.04 -82.98 -29.20
CA LYS A 205 -8.95 -83.08 -30.19
C LYS A 205 -7.98 -84.22 -29.88
N ASP A 206 -7.45 -84.26 -28.66
CA ASP A 206 -6.30 -85.09 -28.33
C ASP A 206 -6.71 -86.51 -27.90
N ILE A 207 -7.92 -86.66 -27.36
CA ILE A 207 -8.44 -87.93 -26.86
C ILE A 207 -9.54 -88.46 -27.78
N VAL A 208 -10.68 -87.79 -27.90
CA VAL A 208 -11.87 -88.32 -28.60
C VAL A 208 -11.57 -88.60 -30.08
N LYS A 209 -11.03 -87.60 -30.80
CA LYS A 209 -10.67 -87.73 -32.22
C LYS A 209 -9.48 -88.65 -32.48
N THR A 210 -8.60 -88.86 -31.50
CA THR A 210 -7.44 -89.75 -31.64
C THR A 210 -7.82 -91.21 -31.42
N ILE A 211 -8.66 -91.48 -30.43
CA ILE A 211 -9.14 -92.84 -30.09
C ILE A 211 -10.07 -93.37 -31.17
N THR A 212 -10.98 -92.54 -31.70
CA THR A 212 -11.90 -92.93 -32.79
C THR A 212 -11.17 -93.36 -34.08
N LYS A 213 -9.96 -92.83 -34.33
CA LYS A 213 -9.13 -93.19 -35.49
C LYS A 213 -8.31 -94.47 -35.32
N LYS A 214 -8.03 -94.90 -34.08
CA LYS A 214 -7.16 -96.05 -33.77
C LYS A 214 -7.97 -97.13 -33.05
N LYS A 215 -8.40 -98.18 -33.78
CA LYS A 215 -9.15 -99.31 -33.20
C LYS A 215 -8.25 -100.14 -32.27
N GLY A 216 -8.44 -100.00 -30.95
CA GLY A 216 -7.82 -100.85 -29.93
C GLY A 216 -8.05 -100.35 -28.50
N SER A 217 -8.69 -101.16 -27.65
CA SER A 217 -9.11 -100.79 -26.28
C SER A 217 -7.94 -100.37 -25.38
N ILE A 218 -6.82 -101.10 -25.46
CA ILE A 218 -5.61 -100.85 -24.62
C ILE A 218 -4.94 -99.52 -24.97
N ILE A 219 -4.94 -99.13 -26.25
CA ILE A 219 -4.37 -97.86 -26.72
C ILE A 219 -5.24 -96.69 -26.29
N ALA A 220 -6.56 -96.89 -26.24
CA ALA A 220 -7.51 -95.89 -25.76
C ALA A 220 -7.32 -95.59 -24.26
N SER A 221 -7.18 -96.62 -23.42
CA SER A 221 -6.96 -96.46 -21.99
C SER A 221 -5.62 -95.79 -21.66
N ASP A 222 -4.53 -96.19 -22.32
CA ASP A 222 -3.20 -95.58 -22.10
C ASP A 222 -3.20 -94.08 -22.47
N LYS A 223 -3.91 -93.69 -23.54
CA LYS A 223 -4.00 -92.29 -23.94
C LYS A 223 -4.77 -91.43 -22.94
N VAL A 224 -5.86 -91.94 -22.38
CA VAL A 224 -6.64 -91.26 -21.34
C VAL A 224 -5.81 -91.11 -20.06
N LEU A 225 -5.08 -92.15 -19.66
CA LEU A 225 -4.22 -92.12 -18.48
C LEU A 225 -3.12 -91.05 -18.62
N ARG A 226 -2.38 -91.05 -19.73
CA ARG A 226 -1.34 -90.04 -19.99
C ARG A 226 -1.89 -88.62 -19.99
N TYR A 227 -3.08 -88.40 -20.56
CA TYR A 227 -3.72 -87.09 -20.52
C TYR A 227 -4.03 -86.67 -19.08
N MET A 228 -4.57 -87.56 -18.24
CA MET A 228 -4.82 -87.24 -16.84
C MET A 228 -3.51 -86.90 -16.10
N GLU A 229 -2.44 -87.67 -16.31
CA GLU A 229 -1.13 -87.41 -15.72
C GLU A 229 -0.52 -86.08 -16.17
N ASP A 230 -0.60 -85.75 -17.46
CA ASP A 230 -0.13 -84.48 -18.01
C ASP A 230 -0.94 -83.30 -17.45
N ARG A 231 -2.26 -83.45 -17.28
CA ARG A 231 -3.12 -82.43 -16.66
C ARG A 231 -2.83 -82.22 -15.18
N ILE A 232 -2.55 -83.30 -14.44
CA ILE A 232 -2.13 -83.21 -13.03
C ILE A 232 -0.80 -82.45 -12.94
N ARG A 233 0.22 -82.85 -13.74
CA ARG A 233 1.51 -82.15 -13.79
C ARG A 233 1.38 -80.68 -14.17
N SER A 234 0.56 -80.35 -15.18
CA SER A 234 0.32 -78.97 -15.59
C SER A 234 -0.34 -78.13 -14.49
N ARG A 235 -1.30 -78.70 -13.77
CA ARG A 235 -1.93 -78.04 -12.61
C ARG A 235 -0.91 -77.79 -11.49
N ASP A 236 -0.03 -78.75 -11.21
CA ASP A 236 0.99 -78.60 -10.18
C ASP A 236 1.99 -77.48 -10.52
N VAL A 237 2.39 -77.36 -11.79
CA VAL A 237 3.21 -76.23 -12.28
C VAL A 237 2.47 -74.89 -12.12
N MET A 238 1.17 -74.84 -12.44
CA MET A 238 0.38 -73.62 -12.28
C MET A 238 0.23 -73.24 -10.80
N LYS A 239 0.04 -74.22 -9.91
CA LYS A 239 0.00 -74.01 -8.47
C LYS A 239 1.29 -73.36 -7.97
N GLU A 240 2.45 -73.88 -8.38
CA GLU A 240 3.74 -73.31 -8.00
C GLU A 240 3.91 -71.87 -8.51
N LYS A 241 3.49 -71.60 -9.76
CA LYS A 241 3.50 -70.26 -10.33
C LYS A 241 2.64 -69.27 -9.54
N ILE A 242 1.46 -69.70 -9.11
CA ILE A 242 0.56 -68.88 -8.27
C ILE A 242 1.19 -68.63 -6.90
N HIS A 243 1.80 -69.64 -6.27
CA HIS A 243 2.50 -69.48 -4.98
C HIS A 243 3.63 -68.44 -5.08
N LEU A 244 4.51 -68.56 -6.06
CA LEU A 244 5.60 -67.60 -6.28
C LEU A 244 5.07 -66.18 -6.53
N LYS A 245 3.96 -66.05 -7.27
CA LYS A 245 3.34 -64.74 -7.51
C LYS A 245 2.72 -64.16 -6.24
N ASN A 246 2.07 -64.99 -5.42
CA ASN A 246 1.49 -64.59 -4.14
C ASN A 246 2.57 -64.09 -3.19
N ASP A 247 3.69 -64.80 -3.07
CA ASP A 247 4.81 -64.39 -2.21
C ASP A 247 5.45 -63.09 -2.69
N SER A 248 5.63 -62.92 -4.00
CA SER A 248 6.09 -61.66 -4.59
C SER A 248 5.16 -60.48 -4.27
N LEU A 249 3.84 -60.68 -4.38
CA LEU A 249 2.85 -59.66 -4.05
C LEU A 249 2.82 -59.33 -2.55
N LYS A 250 2.99 -60.33 -1.67
CA LYS A 250 3.11 -60.11 -0.22
C LYS A 250 4.31 -59.22 0.13
N VAL A 251 5.47 -59.48 -0.47
CA VAL A 251 6.67 -58.64 -0.28
C VAL A 251 6.44 -57.23 -0.81
N GLN A 252 5.80 -57.08 -1.98
CA GLN A 252 5.47 -55.76 -2.52
C GLN A 252 4.50 -54.99 -1.60
N LYS A 253 3.47 -55.67 -1.07
CA LYS A 253 2.54 -55.09 -0.09
C LYS A 253 3.28 -54.60 1.14
N GLN A 254 4.16 -55.42 1.73
CA GLN A 254 4.95 -55.04 2.90
C GLN A 254 5.85 -53.82 2.62
N LYS A 255 6.49 -53.78 1.44
CA LYS A 255 7.29 -52.62 1.02
C LYS A 255 6.46 -51.35 0.92
N MET A 256 5.28 -51.41 0.28
CA MET A 256 4.39 -50.25 0.16
C MET A 256 3.87 -49.80 1.53
N GLN A 257 3.52 -50.72 2.41
CA GLN A 257 3.12 -50.40 3.78
C GLN A 257 4.24 -49.73 4.57
N MET A 258 5.50 -50.17 4.41
CA MET A 258 6.66 -49.53 5.04
C MET A 258 6.89 -48.12 4.50
N GLN A 259 6.75 -47.92 3.19
CA GLN A 259 6.86 -46.59 2.58
C GLN A 259 5.76 -45.65 3.05
N LEU A 260 4.54 -46.16 3.22
CA LEU A 260 3.42 -45.39 3.78
C LEU A 260 3.75 -44.94 5.21
N LYS A 261 4.20 -45.87 6.08
CA LYS A 261 4.61 -45.55 7.46
C LYS A 261 5.72 -44.50 7.52
N GLN A 262 6.75 -44.64 6.69
CA GLN A 262 7.82 -43.64 6.63
C GLN A 262 7.33 -42.26 6.18
N LYS A 263 6.32 -42.21 5.29
CA LYS A 263 5.70 -40.96 4.86
C LYS A 263 4.79 -40.37 5.93
N GLU A 264 4.09 -41.21 6.69
CA GLU A 264 3.28 -40.81 7.84
C GLU A 264 4.17 -40.27 8.97
N GLU A 265 5.25 -40.95 9.35
CA GLU A 265 6.23 -40.49 10.35
C GLU A 265 6.93 -39.19 9.92
N LEU A 266 7.20 -38.99 8.62
CA LEU A 266 7.71 -37.72 8.09
C LEU A 266 6.64 -36.60 8.13
N GLY A 267 5.37 -36.96 8.01
CA GLY A 267 4.24 -36.04 8.22
C GLY A 267 4.03 -35.71 9.71
N GLU A 268 4.31 -36.66 10.60
CA GLU A 268 4.25 -36.48 12.07
C GLU A 268 5.37 -35.57 12.57
N ALA A 269 6.53 -35.55 11.89
CA ALA A 269 7.61 -34.59 12.16
C ALA A 269 7.24 -33.13 11.78
N LEU A 270 6.18 -32.93 11.01
CA LEU A 270 5.72 -31.62 10.57
C LEU A 270 4.31 -31.40 11.10
N HIS A 271 4.22 -31.02 12.38
CA HIS A 271 2.91 -30.87 13.02
C HIS A 271 2.12 -29.77 12.32
N GLU A 272 0.82 -30.02 12.10
CA GLU A 272 -0.12 -28.99 11.65
C GLU A 272 -0.04 -27.73 12.55
N VAL A 273 0.27 -27.93 13.83
CA VAL A 273 0.53 -26.86 14.80
C VAL A 273 1.73 -26.00 14.42
N ASP A 274 2.83 -26.58 13.95
CA ASP A 274 4.03 -25.83 13.52
C ASP A 274 3.73 -25.00 12.27
N PHE A 275 2.93 -25.54 11.34
CA PHE A 275 2.46 -24.78 10.18
C PHE A 275 1.53 -23.64 10.56
N GLN A 276 0.61 -23.88 11.49
CA GLN A 276 -0.28 -22.84 12.00
C GLN A 276 0.51 -21.77 12.76
N GLN A 277 1.50 -22.16 13.55
CA GLN A 277 2.41 -21.24 14.21
C GLN A 277 3.16 -20.37 13.19
N LEU A 278 3.75 -20.97 12.15
CA LEU A 278 4.43 -20.22 11.08
C LEU A 278 3.48 -19.25 10.36
N LYS A 279 2.22 -19.64 10.12
CA LYS A 279 1.21 -18.75 9.54
C LYS A 279 0.90 -17.58 10.47
N ILE A 280 0.76 -17.83 11.77
CA ILE A 280 0.53 -16.79 12.78
C ILE A 280 1.73 -15.84 12.86
N GLU A 281 2.95 -16.36 12.94
CA GLU A 281 4.17 -15.56 13.00
C GLU A 281 4.34 -14.69 11.75
N ASN A 282 4.09 -15.25 10.56
CA ASN A 282 4.15 -14.50 9.31
C ASN A 282 3.10 -13.38 9.28
N ALA A 283 1.85 -13.66 9.69
CA ALA A 283 0.81 -12.64 9.82
C ALA A 283 1.21 -11.52 10.79
N GLN A 284 1.78 -11.86 11.95
CA GLN A 284 2.28 -10.88 12.92
C GLN A 284 3.45 -10.04 12.37
N PHE A 285 4.35 -10.63 11.58
CA PHE A 285 5.44 -9.89 10.96
C PHE A 285 4.94 -8.94 9.87
N LEU A 286 3.94 -9.34 9.08
CA LEU A 286 3.31 -8.48 8.09
C LEU A 286 2.64 -7.27 8.76
N GLU A 287 1.89 -7.50 9.84
CA GLU A 287 1.26 -6.41 10.61
C GLU A 287 2.31 -5.43 11.17
N LYS A 288 3.39 -5.94 11.75
CA LYS A 288 4.51 -5.10 12.22
C LYS A 288 5.17 -4.31 11.09
N ILE A 289 5.32 -4.91 9.91
CA ILE A 289 5.86 -4.21 8.73
C ILE A 289 4.93 -3.08 8.31
N ASP A 290 3.62 -3.34 8.28
CA ASP A 290 2.62 -2.34 7.92
C ASP A 290 2.56 -1.19 8.94
N GLU A 291 2.63 -1.47 10.24
CA GLU A 291 2.75 -0.44 11.28
C GLU A 291 3.99 0.45 11.05
N ARG A 292 5.16 -0.16 10.87
CA ARG A 292 6.40 0.60 10.63
C ARG A 292 6.35 1.40 9.33
N ASN A 293 5.68 0.89 8.29
CA ASN A 293 5.47 1.60 7.04
C ASN A 293 4.55 2.82 7.22
N GLN A 294 3.50 2.69 8.03
CA GLN A 294 2.62 3.81 8.39
C GLN A 294 3.37 4.87 9.20
N ASP A 295 4.17 4.46 10.19
CA ASP A 295 5.03 5.36 10.97
C ASP A 295 6.01 6.12 10.05
N LEU A 296 6.65 5.40 9.12
CA LEU A 296 7.57 5.98 8.15
C LEU A 296 6.87 6.99 7.24
N LEU A 297 5.63 6.72 6.81
CA LEU A 297 4.84 7.63 6.00
C LEU A 297 4.51 8.91 6.77
N GLN A 298 4.06 8.79 8.02
CA GLN A 298 3.80 9.95 8.88
C GLN A 298 5.06 10.79 9.11
N LEU A 299 6.21 10.13 9.33
CA LEU A 299 7.48 10.81 9.50
C LEU A 299 7.92 11.54 8.21
N LYS A 300 7.72 10.93 7.03
CA LYS A 300 7.99 11.59 5.74
C LYS A 300 7.12 12.84 5.55
N LEU A 301 5.83 12.76 5.88
CA LEU A 301 4.91 13.89 5.78
C LEU A 301 5.31 15.03 6.73
N THR A 302 5.66 14.71 7.98
CA THR A 302 6.11 15.72 8.96
C THR A 302 7.45 16.35 8.55
N VAL A 303 8.41 15.56 8.04
CA VAL A 303 9.66 16.09 7.46
C VAL A 303 9.37 17.01 6.27
N GLY A 304 8.46 16.62 5.37
CA GLY A 304 8.04 17.46 4.25
C GLY A 304 7.47 18.81 4.71
N ASN A 305 6.54 18.79 5.68
CA ASN A 305 5.91 20.00 6.22
C ASN A 305 6.92 20.90 6.94
N THR A 306 7.77 20.32 7.80
CA THR A 306 8.82 21.07 8.49
C THR A 306 9.83 21.69 7.51
N LEU A 307 10.18 20.99 6.43
CA LEU A 307 11.04 21.52 5.37
C LEU A 307 10.38 22.70 4.63
N GLN A 308 9.08 22.63 4.36
CA GLN A 308 8.33 23.75 3.76
C GLN A 308 8.35 24.97 4.67
N ILE A 309 8.08 24.80 5.96
CA ILE A 309 8.13 25.86 6.97
C ILE A 309 9.54 26.46 7.07
N LEU A 310 10.56 25.61 7.13
CA LEU A 310 11.97 26.04 7.19
C LEU A 310 12.32 26.87 5.96
N ASN A 311 11.95 26.42 4.76
CA ASN A 311 12.21 27.15 3.52
C ASN A 311 11.47 28.50 3.48
N PHE A 312 10.24 28.57 3.98
CA PHE A 312 9.50 29.81 4.10
C PHE A 312 10.25 30.82 4.99
N TYR A 313 10.67 30.40 6.19
CA TYR A 313 11.41 31.29 7.10
C TYR A 313 12.81 31.64 6.59
N LYS A 314 13.49 30.72 5.90
CA LYS A 314 14.77 31.00 5.23
C LYS A 314 14.63 32.09 4.18
N ARG A 315 13.57 32.06 3.35
CA ARG A 315 13.28 33.12 2.37
C ARG A 315 12.98 34.46 3.06
N LYS A 316 12.16 34.45 4.12
CA LYS A 316 11.83 35.65 4.90
C LYS A 316 13.09 36.27 5.53
N LEU A 317 13.98 35.44 6.07
CA LEU A 317 15.26 35.87 6.62
C LEU A 317 16.16 36.48 5.54
N HIS A 318 16.32 35.82 4.39
CA HIS A 318 17.09 36.36 3.27
C HIS A 318 16.56 37.72 2.80
N TYR A 319 15.24 37.88 2.71
CA TYR A 319 14.63 39.16 2.39
C TYR A 319 14.96 40.24 3.44
N ALA A 320 14.80 39.92 4.73
CA ALA A 320 15.12 40.85 5.81
C ALA A 320 16.61 41.22 5.83
N MET A 321 17.51 40.27 5.58
CA MET A 321 18.95 40.53 5.45
C MET A 321 19.24 41.44 4.26
N ALA A 322 18.66 41.17 3.09
CA ALA A 322 18.82 42.01 1.90
C ALA A 322 18.35 43.45 2.18
N MET A 323 17.18 43.61 2.80
CA MET A 323 16.65 44.91 3.21
C MET A 323 17.58 45.61 4.21
N ALA A 324 18.09 44.89 5.22
CA ALA A 324 19.04 45.45 6.17
C ALA A 324 20.32 45.94 5.47
N THR A 325 20.88 45.16 4.54
CA THR A 325 22.06 45.58 3.77
C THR A 325 21.78 46.80 2.89
N TYR A 326 20.58 46.90 2.31
CA TYR A 326 20.16 48.08 1.56
C TYR A 326 20.05 49.31 2.46
N LEU A 327 19.38 49.19 3.61
CA LEU A 327 19.26 50.29 4.58
C LEU A 327 20.61 50.75 5.11
N VAL A 328 21.54 49.84 5.38
CA VAL A 328 22.91 50.21 5.79
C VAL A 328 23.61 51.03 4.70
N LYS A 329 23.48 50.66 3.43
CA LYS A 329 24.02 51.44 2.30
C LYS A 329 23.35 52.82 2.19
N ASP A 330 22.04 52.87 2.31
CA ASP A 330 21.26 54.12 2.26
C ASP A 330 21.63 55.06 3.42
N ILE A 331 21.79 54.53 4.63
CA ILE A 331 22.29 55.29 5.79
C ILE A 331 23.70 55.83 5.53
N ALA A 332 24.60 55.00 4.99
CA ALA A 332 25.97 55.45 4.66
C ALA A 332 25.95 56.58 3.61
N GLN A 333 25.15 56.44 2.55
CA GLN A 333 24.98 57.46 1.52
C GLN A 333 24.41 58.77 2.10
N ARG A 334 23.39 58.67 2.98
CA ARG A 334 22.84 59.86 3.64
C ARG A 334 23.86 60.53 4.56
N LYS A 335 24.65 59.77 5.32
CA LYS A 335 25.74 60.32 6.16
C LYS A 335 26.77 61.07 5.32
N GLU A 336 27.20 60.50 4.19
CA GLU A 336 28.13 61.18 3.28
C GLU A 336 27.54 62.50 2.73
N SER A 337 26.24 62.50 2.37
CA SER A 337 25.57 63.72 1.92
C SER A 337 25.48 64.78 3.02
N LEU A 338 25.20 64.38 4.27
CA LEU A 338 25.20 65.27 5.43
C LEU A 338 26.58 65.87 5.70
N GLU A 339 27.65 65.09 5.57
CA GLU A 339 29.02 65.59 5.71
C GLU A 339 29.40 66.59 4.61
N LYS A 340 28.88 66.44 3.40
CA LYS A 340 29.05 67.44 2.32
C LYS A 340 28.33 68.73 2.66
N ILE A 341 27.05 68.65 3.03
CA ILE A 341 26.23 69.81 3.42
C ILE A 341 26.83 70.51 4.63
N ALA A 342 27.33 69.78 5.63
CA ALA A 342 27.98 70.37 6.80
C ALA A 342 29.25 71.15 6.43
N ARG A 343 30.07 70.61 5.52
CA ARG A 343 31.25 71.33 4.99
C ARG A 343 30.87 72.58 4.20
N GLU A 344 29.86 72.47 3.34
CA GLU A 344 29.32 73.61 2.59
C GLU A 344 28.75 74.68 3.53
N ALA A 345 28.04 74.30 4.59
CA ALA A 345 27.51 75.23 5.59
C ALA A 345 28.62 76.01 6.31
N ILE A 346 29.71 75.34 6.71
CA ILE A 346 30.89 76.01 7.29
C ILE A 346 31.49 77.00 6.29
N PHE A 347 31.69 76.57 5.04
CA PHE A 347 32.24 77.42 3.99
C PHE A 347 31.37 78.66 3.72
N VAL A 348 30.05 78.47 3.59
CA VAL A 348 29.09 79.57 3.39
C VAL A 348 29.09 80.51 4.60
N GLU A 349 29.22 80.01 5.82
CA GLU A 349 29.29 80.84 7.01
C GLU A 349 30.59 81.68 7.06
N GLU A 350 31.73 81.11 6.65
CA GLU A 350 32.98 81.87 6.49
C GLU A 350 32.86 82.97 5.42
N GLU A 351 32.24 82.67 4.28
CA GLU A 351 31.96 83.65 3.24
C GLU A 351 30.99 84.74 3.72
N ARG A 352 29.94 84.35 4.45
CA ARG A 352 28.98 85.27 5.08
C ARG A 352 29.70 86.24 6.02
N LEU A 353 30.61 85.74 6.87
CA LEU A 353 31.39 86.57 7.79
C LEU A 353 32.32 87.54 7.04
N LYS A 354 33.03 87.07 6.01
CA LYS A 354 33.88 87.94 5.15
C LYS A 354 33.05 89.05 4.50
N ALA A 355 31.90 88.69 3.92
CA ALA A 355 30.98 89.64 3.31
C ALA A 355 30.40 90.61 4.35
N GLU A 356 30.08 90.15 5.56
CA GLU A 356 29.57 90.97 6.65
C GLU A 356 30.61 92.00 7.14
N ILE A 357 31.87 91.58 7.30
CA ILE A 357 32.98 92.47 7.65
C ILE A 357 33.18 93.54 6.56
N LEU A 358 33.18 93.13 5.29
CA LEU A 358 33.29 94.05 4.16
C LEU A 358 32.12 95.04 4.13
N ASN A 359 30.89 94.55 4.29
CA ASN A 359 29.69 95.39 4.33
C ASN A 359 29.76 96.40 5.49
N LYS A 360 30.18 95.97 6.68
CA LYS A 360 30.42 96.87 7.83
C LYS A 360 31.48 97.93 7.52
N LYS A 361 32.55 97.59 6.79
CA LYS A 361 33.58 98.55 6.37
C LYS A 361 33.02 99.56 5.36
N LEU A 362 32.30 99.10 4.34
CA LEU A 362 31.67 99.97 3.33
C LEU A 362 30.62 100.90 3.96
N ARG A 363 29.81 100.40 4.90
CA ARG A 363 28.86 101.23 5.67
C ARG A 363 29.57 102.29 6.51
N ARG A 364 30.69 101.93 7.15
CA ARG A 364 31.54 102.91 7.87
C ARG A 364 32.09 103.97 6.93
N GLN A 365 32.65 103.57 5.79
CA GLN A 365 33.12 104.50 4.77
C GLN A 365 31.99 105.40 4.25
N LEU A 366 30.79 104.88 4.04
CA LEU A 366 29.62 105.66 3.62
C LEU A 366 29.19 106.67 4.70
N ALA A 367 29.28 106.31 5.99
CA ALA A 367 28.98 107.20 7.10
C ALA A 367 30.06 108.27 7.33
N GLU A 368 31.34 107.92 7.13
CA GLU A 368 32.48 108.84 7.20
C GLU A 368 32.57 109.75 5.97
N TYR A 369 32.05 109.30 4.83
CA TYR A 369 32.01 110.07 3.59
C TYR A 369 31.10 111.28 3.76
N LYS A 370 31.74 112.44 3.93
CA LYS A 370 31.10 113.73 3.90
C LYS A 370 31.38 114.38 2.55
N VAL A 371 30.31 114.69 1.82
CA VAL A 371 30.42 115.50 0.60
C VAL A 371 30.98 116.87 1.01
N PRO A 372 32.12 117.30 0.46
CA PRO A 372 32.66 118.62 0.73
C PRO A 372 31.58 119.69 0.46
N PRO A 373 31.41 120.69 1.34
CA PRO A 373 30.46 121.77 1.11
C PRO A 373 30.68 122.37 -0.28
N VAL A 374 29.60 122.61 -1.03
CA VAL A 374 29.68 123.13 -2.42
C VAL A 374 30.54 124.39 -2.50
N LEU A 375 30.53 125.23 -1.46
CA LEU A 375 31.39 126.40 -1.35
C LEU A 375 32.88 126.05 -1.34
N ASN A 376 33.33 125.00 -0.67
CA ASN A 376 34.75 124.60 -0.71
C ASN A 376 35.16 124.13 -2.10
N TYR A 377 34.31 123.37 -2.78
CA TYR A 377 34.55 123.00 -4.18
C TYR A 377 34.59 124.22 -5.10
N VAL A 378 33.70 125.21 -4.90
CA VAL A 378 33.71 126.47 -5.65
C VAL A 378 34.97 127.28 -5.35
N HIS A 379 35.40 127.39 -4.09
CA HIS A 379 36.64 128.09 -3.71
C HIS A 379 37.87 127.41 -4.33
N GLU A 380 37.99 126.08 -4.27
CA GLU A 380 39.09 125.37 -4.92
C GLU A 380 39.05 125.51 -6.44
N LYS A 381 37.85 125.57 -7.05
CA LYS A 381 37.68 125.76 -8.49
C LYS A 381 37.99 127.19 -8.94
N VAL A 382 37.65 128.19 -8.11
CA VAL A 382 38.07 129.58 -8.31
C VAL A 382 39.58 129.68 -8.15
N ALA A 383 40.18 129.04 -7.13
CA ALA A 383 41.64 129.01 -6.97
C ALA A 383 42.34 128.35 -8.16
N LEU A 384 41.80 127.25 -8.69
CA LEU A 384 42.28 126.65 -9.93
C LEU A 384 42.15 127.61 -11.12
N HIS A 385 41.02 128.30 -11.26
CA HIS A 385 40.80 129.27 -12.32
C HIS A 385 41.74 130.49 -12.23
N ASP A 386 42.00 130.98 -11.02
CA ASP A 386 42.96 132.06 -10.76
C ASP A 386 44.39 131.61 -11.08
N LEU A 387 44.75 130.37 -10.73
CA LEU A 387 46.02 129.77 -11.14
C LEU A 387 46.10 129.66 -12.67
N GLU A 388 45.07 129.14 -13.34
CA GLU A 388 45.01 129.05 -14.82
C GLU A 388 45.13 130.42 -15.49
N ASN A 389 44.47 131.45 -14.94
CA ASN A 389 44.56 132.82 -15.44
C ASN A 389 45.95 133.41 -15.19
N SER A 390 46.55 133.16 -14.02
CA SER A 390 47.93 133.58 -13.74
C SER A 390 48.91 132.92 -14.70
N LEU A 391 48.71 131.63 -15.00
CA LEU A 391 49.50 130.86 -15.95
C LEU A 391 49.36 131.46 -17.35
N ARG A 392 48.14 131.77 -17.81
CA ARG A 392 47.90 132.50 -19.07
C ARG A 392 48.55 133.89 -19.12
N ILE A 393 48.51 134.65 -18.03
CA ILE A 393 49.15 135.97 -17.95
C ILE A 393 50.67 135.80 -18.07
N TRP A 394 51.25 134.82 -17.39
CA TRP A 394 52.67 134.52 -17.48
C TRP A 394 53.06 134.02 -18.88
N GLU A 395 52.28 133.13 -19.50
CA GLU A 395 52.44 132.73 -20.90
C GLU A 395 52.44 133.96 -21.82
N ARG A 396 51.48 134.88 -21.65
CA ARG A 396 51.38 136.09 -22.47
C ARG A 396 52.53 137.07 -22.21
N LYS A 397 53.03 137.17 -20.97
CA LYS A 397 54.24 137.96 -20.64
C LYS A 397 55.47 137.36 -21.30
N VAL A 398 55.59 136.02 -21.32
CA VAL A 398 56.65 135.31 -22.03
C VAL A 398 56.54 135.58 -23.54
N GLU A 399 55.35 135.48 -24.13
CA GLU A 399 55.14 135.83 -25.55
C GLU A 399 55.51 137.29 -25.86
N ILE A 400 55.14 138.26 -25.02
CA ILE A 400 55.51 139.68 -25.21
C ILE A 400 57.03 139.85 -25.09
N ALA A 401 57.67 139.20 -24.12
CA ALA A 401 59.13 139.24 -23.97
C ALA A 401 59.83 138.61 -25.19
N GLU A 402 59.31 137.49 -25.71
CA GLU A 402 59.80 136.85 -26.92
C GLU A 402 59.60 137.71 -28.16
N MET A 403 58.43 138.35 -28.32
CA MET A 403 58.15 139.27 -29.42
C MET A 403 59.01 140.53 -29.34
N ALA A 404 59.20 141.10 -28.15
CA ALA A 404 60.11 142.22 -27.92
C ALA A 404 61.55 141.82 -28.30
N LEU A 405 62.01 140.64 -27.88
CA LEU A 405 63.33 140.13 -28.21
C LEU A 405 63.49 139.86 -29.72
N LYS A 406 62.45 139.35 -30.40
CA LYS A 406 62.40 139.26 -31.87
C LYS A 406 62.46 140.63 -32.53
N SER A 407 61.75 141.64 -32.00
CA SER A 407 61.78 143.01 -32.53
C SER A 407 63.16 143.66 -32.35
N TYR A 408 63.80 143.52 -31.18
CA TYR A 408 65.16 144.01 -30.93
C TYR A 408 66.18 143.32 -31.83
N ARG A 409 66.05 141.99 -32.06
CA ARG A 409 66.87 141.27 -33.04
C ARG A 409 66.67 141.80 -34.46
N ASN A 410 65.43 142.10 -34.87
CA ASN A 410 65.14 142.63 -36.21
C ASN A 410 65.64 144.08 -36.39
N VAL A 411 65.51 144.93 -35.38
CA VAL A 411 66.06 146.30 -35.38
C VAL A 411 67.59 146.26 -35.40
N TRP A 412 68.21 145.38 -34.61
CA TRP A 412 69.66 145.18 -34.62
C TRP A 412 70.15 144.62 -35.97
N HIS A 413 69.44 143.67 -36.58
CA HIS A 413 69.76 143.17 -37.92
C HIS A 413 69.64 144.26 -39.00
N LYS A 414 68.64 145.13 -38.94
CA LYS A 414 68.50 146.28 -39.86
C LYS A 414 69.60 147.33 -39.65
N ALA A 415 69.95 147.65 -38.40
CA ALA A 415 71.07 148.53 -38.07
C ALA A 415 72.43 147.94 -38.50
N LYS A 416 72.62 146.63 -38.36
CA LYS A 416 73.81 145.91 -38.82
C LYS A 416 73.93 145.90 -40.35
N MET A 417 72.82 145.72 -41.07
CA MET A 417 72.81 145.75 -42.54
C MET A 417 73.01 147.16 -43.11
N ALA A 418 72.45 148.20 -42.48
CA ALA A 418 72.69 149.60 -42.86
C ALA A 418 74.15 150.05 -42.58
N SER A 419 74.76 149.55 -41.50
CA SER A 419 76.18 149.81 -41.19
C SER A 419 77.12 149.10 -42.17
N HIS A 420 76.85 147.85 -42.56
CA HIS A 420 77.64 147.16 -43.59
C HIS A 420 77.48 147.78 -44.99
N GLN A 421 76.33 148.39 -45.32
CA GLN A 421 76.10 149.05 -46.61
C GLN A 421 76.76 150.44 -46.72
N LEU A 422 77.04 151.12 -45.60
CA LEU A 422 77.79 152.38 -45.57
C LEU A 422 79.33 152.18 -45.51
N GLN A 423 79.80 150.95 -45.29
CA GLN A 423 81.22 150.60 -45.21
C GLN A 423 81.89 150.32 -46.58
N ALA A 424 81.21 150.59 -47.71
CA ALA A 424 81.67 150.22 -49.06
C ALA A 424 82.01 151.39 -50.01
N LEU A 425 81.87 152.67 -49.65
CA LEU A 425 82.19 153.80 -50.56
C LEU A 425 82.81 155.03 -49.86
N LEU A 426 84.15 155.07 -49.81
CA LEU A 426 85.02 156.26 -49.71
C LEU A 426 85.34 156.87 -48.31
N PRO A 427 86.51 157.55 -48.13
CA PRO A 427 87.70 156.91 -47.56
C PRO A 427 88.43 157.72 -46.46
N GLU A 428 89.41 157.06 -45.83
CA GLU A 428 90.59 157.58 -45.12
C GLU A 428 90.45 158.87 -44.29
N GLN A 429 90.48 158.73 -42.97
CA GLN A 429 91.54 159.33 -42.14
C GLN A 429 91.56 158.76 -40.72
N GLN A 430 92.70 158.17 -40.40
CA GLN A 430 93.49 158.36 -39.17
C GLN A 430 92.85 158.15 -37.79
N ARG A 431 93.52 157.22 -37.06
CA ARG A 431 93.93 157.33 -35.65
C ARG A 431 92.80 157.23 -34.63
N HIS A 432 92.99 156.73 -33.42
CA HIS A 432 93.97 155.89 -32.73
C HIS A 432 93.36 155.80 -31.31
N LYS A 433 93.55 154.66 -30.65
CA LYS A 433 93.63 154.52 -29.18
C LYS A 433 92.38 154.87 -28.36
N ALA A 434 91.92 153.87 -27.61
CA ALA A 434 92.07 153.77 -26.15
C ALA A 434 90.90 152.94 -25.60
N THR A 435 91.21 151.78 -24.98
CA THR A 435 91.01 151.49 -23.53
C THR A 435 89.55 151.13 -23.20
N GLU A 436 89.18 150.15 -22.38
CA GLU A 436 89.81 149.22 -21.45
C GLU A 436 88.69 148.30 -20.93
N ALA A 437 89.04 147.09 -20.47
CA ALA A 437 88.42 146.30 -19.39
C ALA A 437 86.88 146.17 -19.27
N LEU A 438 86.34 144.99 -19.57
CA LEU A 438 85.89 143.93 -18.61
C LEU A 438 85.30 142.74 -19.34
#